data_AF-A0A497LLD8-F1
#
_entry.id   AF-A0A497LLD8-F1
#
_cell.length_a   1.000
_cell.length_b   1.000
_cell.length_c   1.000
_cell.angle_alpha   90.00
_cell.angle_beta   90.00
_cell.angle_gamma   90.00
#
_symmetry.space_group_name_H-M   'P 1'
#
loop_
_entity.id
_entity.type
_entity.pdbx_description
1 polymer ?
#
loop_
_entity_poly.entity_id
_entity_poly.type
_entity_poly.pdbx_seq_one_letter_code
_entity_poly.pdbx_strand_id
1 'polypeptide(L)'
;MAAVRFHHKYPLVLGHGKVLRKGRGFSLGELKEAGIGLDEARRLRIYVDKRRSTVHQENVEVLQDLSELIRQGKASPSVKSRPADRFKVGSPARGRAFRGLTSAGKKSRGLFKVKMRRHPQHKWG
;
A
#
# COMPACT_ATOMS: atom_id res chain seq x y z
N MET A 1 1.05 -13.68 -32.06
CA MET A 1 1.12 -12.95 -30.78
C MET A 1 0.08 -13.58 -29.86
N ALA A 2 0.49 -14.20 -28.74
CA ALA A 2 -0.49 -14.73 -27.79
C ALA A 2 -1.34 -13.57 -27.26
N ALA A 3 -2.65 -13.64 -27.47
CA ALA A 3 -3.58 -12.69 -26.89
C ALA A 3 -3.50 -12.84 -25.37
N VAL A 4 -3.16 -11.77 -24.66
CA VAL A 4 -3.11 -11.78 -23.19
C VAL A 4 -4.54 -12.04 -22.70
N ARG A 5 -4.77 -13.17 -22.02
CA ARG A 5 -6.13 -13.58 -21.62
C ARG A 5 -6.70 -12.67 -20.53
N PHE A 6 -5.82 -12.03 -19.78
CA PHE A 6 -6.18 -11.19 -18.65
C PHE A 6 -5.51 -9.80 -18.68
N HIS A 7 -6.30 -8.74 -18.56
CA HIS A 7 -5.78 -7.37 -18.56
C HIS A 7 -5.17 -6.91 -17.22
N HIS A 8 -5.19 -7.75 -16.18
CA HIS A 8 -4.79 -7.39 -14.84
C HIS A 8 -3.45 -8.04 -14.44
N LYS A 9 -2.66 -7.34 -13.60
CA LYS A 9 -1.29 -7.72 -13.22
C LYS A 9 -1.16 -8.13 -11.74
N TYR A 10 -2.27 -8.44 -11.10
CA TYR A 10 -2.36 -8.67 -9.66
C TYR A 10 -3.35 -9.80 -9.38
N PRO A 11 -3.28 -10.48 -8.24
CA PRO A 11 -4.26 -11.51 -7.92
C PRO A 11 -5.60 -10.90 -7.52
N LEU A 12 -6.69 -11.50 -7.99
CA LEU A 12 -8.04 -11.25 -7.49
C LEU A 12 -8.33 -12.20 -6.33
N VAL A 13 -8.99 -11.67 -5.30
CA VAL A 13 -9.32 -12.40 -4.08
C VAL A 13 -10.73 -12.06 -3.67
N LEU A 14 -11.46 -13.04 -3.12
CA LEU A 14 -12.73 -12.80 -2.48
C LEU A 14 -12.57 -11.94 -1.22
N GLY A 15 -13.19 -10.76 -1.23
CA GLY A 15 -13.30 -9.88 -0.07
C GLY A 15 -14.56 -10.13 0.75
N HIS A 16 -14.79 -9.26 1.75
CA HIS A 16 -16.05 -9.24 2.50
C HIS A 16 -17.23 -9.00 1.54
N GLY A 17 -18.34 -9.71 1.74
CA GLY A 17 -19.52 -9.63 0.87
C GLY A 17 -19.40 -10.36 -0.48
N LYS A 18 -18.42 -11.28 -0.63
CA LYS A 18 -18.15 -12.03 -1.87
C LYS A 18 -17.76 -11.17 -3.09
N VAL A 19 -17.34 -9.94 -2.86
CA VAL A 19 -16.86 -9.04 -3.92
C VAL A 19 -15.38 -9.30 -4.21
N LEU A 20 -15.02 -9.42 -5.49
CA LEU A 20 -13.64 -9.56 -5.91
C LEU A 20 -12.86 -8.27 -5.65
N ARG A 21 -11.68 -8.39 -5.07
CA ARG A 21 -10.77 -7.28 -4.79
C ARG A 21 -9.34 -7.62 -5.20
N LYS A 22 -8.55 -6.57 -5.42
CA LYS A 22 -7.10 -6.70 -5.59
C LYS A 22 -6.45 -7.24 -4.31
N GLY A 23 -5.79 -8.37 -4.43
CA GLY A 23 -4.95 -8.97 -3.41
C GLY A 23 -3.60 -8.26 -3.28
N ARG A 24 -2.92 -8.51 -2.15
CA ARG A 24 -1.58 -7.97 -1.88
C ARG A 24 -0.50 -8.58 -2.78
N GLY A 25 -0.60 -9.88 -3.04
CA GLY A 25 0.36 -10.68 -3.79
C GLY A 25 -0.20 -12.10 -4.00
N PHE A 26 0.44 -12.85 -4.90
CA PHE A 26 0.07 -14.22 -5.24
C PHE A 26 0.37 -15.16 -4.09
N SER A 27 -0.46 -16.19 -3.89
CA SER A 27 -0.24 -17.17 -2.83
C SER A 27 0.90 -18.13 -3.17
N LEU A 28 1.38 -18.86 -2.16
CA LEU A 28 2.41 -19.89 -2.38
C LEU A 28 1.88 -21.07 -3.22
N GLY A 29 0.59 -21.39 -3.09
CA GLY A 29 -0.05 -22.43 -3.90
C GLY A 29 -0.15 -22.01 -5.37
N GLU A 30 -0.57 -20.78 -5.64
CA GLU A 30 -0.64 -20.25 -7.01
C GLU A 30 0.72 -20.26 -7.71
N LEU A 31 1.80 -19.91 -7.00
CA LEU A 31 3.17 -19.99 -7.53
C LEU A 31 3.59 -21.42 -7.87
N LYS A 32 3.26 -22.36 -6.99
CA LYS A 32 3.59 -23.78 -7.17
C LYS A 32 2.88 -24.34 -8.41
N GLU A 33 1.60 -24.02 -8.59
CA GLU A 33 0.81 -24.44 -9.75
C GLU A 33 1.27 -23.76 -11.05
N ALA A 34 1.70 -22.51 -10.99
CA ALA A 34 2.31 -21.83 -12.13
C ALA A 34 3.72 -22.33 -12.46
N GLY A 35 4.31 -23.22 -11.66
CA GLY A 35 5.68 -23.71 -11.84
C GLY A 35 6.76 -22.66 -11.59
N ILE A 36 6.43 -21.57 -10.87
CA ILE A 36 7.36 -20.48 -10.59
C ILE A 36 7.94 -20.64 -9.19
N GLY A 37 9.26 -20.73 -9.11
CA GLY A 37 9.97 -20.77 -7.84
C GLY A 37 9.85 -19.47 -7.05
N LEU A 38 9.95 -19.53 -5.71
CA LEU A 38 9.88 -18.34 -4.85
C LEU A 38 11.01 -17.34 -5.16
N ASP A 39 12.20 -17.84 -5.51
CA ASP A 39 13.35 -17.03 -5.92
C ASP A 39 13.17 -16.44 -7.31
N GLU A 40 12.57 -17.18 -8.22
CA GLU A 40 12.23 -16.70 -9.55
C GLU A 40 11.18 -15.58 -9.47
N ALA A 41 10.11 -15.78 -8.70
CA ALA A 41 9.11 -14.74 -8.45
C ALA A 41 9.73 -13.47 -7.86
N ARG A 42 10.71 -13.60 -6.96
CA ARG A 42 11.48 -12.47 -6.43
C ARG A 42 12.30 -11.77 -7.50
N ARG A 43 12.97 -12.51 -8.38
CA ARG A 43 13.77 -11.96 -9.51
C ARG A 43 12.88 -11.23 -10.51
N LEU A 44 11.72 -11.80 -10.82
CA LEU A 44 10.67 -11.20 -11.65
C LEU A 44 9.92 -10.06 -10.95
N ARG A 45 10.26 -9.75 -9.68
CA ARG A 45 9.59 -8.73 -8.83
C ARG A 45 8.08 -8.93 -8.70
N ILE A 46 7.62 -10.17 -8.76
CA ILE A 46 6.23 -10.55 -8.51
C ILE A 46 6.01 -10.57 -6.99
N TYR A 47 4.90 -10.00 -6.53
CA TYR A 47 4.58 -9.99 -5.11
C TYR A 47 3.98 -11.31 -4.65
N VAL A 48 4.50 -11.82 -3.54
CA VAL A 48 4.07 -13.07 -2.92
C VAL A 48 3.45 -12.77 -1.56
N ASP A 49 2.23 -13.25 -1.35
CA ASP A 49 1.54 -13.24 -0.05
C ASP A 49 1.66 -14.61 0.62
N LYS A 50 2.71 -14.76 1.43
CA LYS A 50 3.01 -16.00 2.16
C LYS A 50 1.93 -16.41 3.18
N ARG A 51 1.01 -15.51 3.54
CA ARG A 51 -0.01 -15.77 4.57
C ARG A 51 -1.30 -16.34 3.97
N ARG A 52 -1.52 -16.21 2.66
CA ARG A 52 -2.71 -16.71 1.99
C ARG A 52 -2.52 -18.17 1.59
N SER A 53 -3.45 -19.03 1.99
CA SER A 53 -3.50 -20.44 1.61
C SER A 53 -4.45 -20.73 0.45
N THR A 54 -5.36 -19.80 0.11
CA THR A 54 -6.30 -19.98 -1.00
C THR A 54 -5.60 -19.92 -2.35
N VAL A 55 -6.09 -20.75 -3.27
CA VAL A 55 -5.65 -20.84 -4.65
C VAL A 55 -6.84 -20.60 -5.55
N HIS A 56 -6.65 -19.76 -6.56
CA HIS A 56 -7.67 -19.45 -7.57
C HIS A 56 -7.06 -19.70 -8.95
N GLN A 57 -7.71 -20.52 -9.76
CA GLN A 57 -7.20 -20.92 -11.08
C GLN A 57 -6.97 -19.71 -11.99
N GLU A 58 -7.89 -18.74 -11.97
CA GLU A 58 -7.76 -17.48 -12.71
C GLU A 58 -6.44 -16.76 -12.38
N ASN A 59 -6.02 -16.76 -11.11
CA ASN A 59 -4.75 -16.12 -10.71
C ASN A 59 -3.53 -16.90 -11.22
N VAL A 60 -3.63 -18.23 -11.34
CA VAL A 60 -2.54 -19.07 -11.87
C VAL A 60 -2.31 -18.77 -13.34
N GLU A 61 -3.37 -18.67 -14.13
CA GLU A 61 -3.28 -18.32 -15.55
C GLU A 61 -2.74 -16.90 -15.74
N VAL A 62 -3.24 -15.93 -14.95
CA VAL A 62 -2.69 -14.56 -14.93
C VAL A 62 -1.21 -14.56 -14.62
N LEU A 63 -0.77 -15.39 -13.67
CA LEU A 63 0.62 -15.48 -13.25
C LEU A 63 1.52 -16.07 -14.34
N GLN A 64 1.04 -17.07 -15.09
CA GLN A 64 1.75 -17.63 -16.24
C GLN A 64 1.91 -16.58 -17.34
N ASP A 65 0.83 -15.94 -17.78
CA ASP A 65 0.84 -14.88 -18.79
C ASP A 65 1.78 -13.72 -18.37
N LEU A 66 1.69 -13.30 -17.10
CA LEU A 66 2.53 -12.24 -16.55
C LEU A 66 4.01 -12.62 -16.58
N SER A 67 4.35 -13.86 -16.20
CA SER A 67 5.73 -14.33 -16.19
C SER A 67 6.34 -14.34 -17.59
N GLU A 68 5.56 -14.73 -18.60
CA GLU A 68 5.99 -14.75 -19.99
C GLU A 68 6.20 -13.33 -20.51
N LEU A 69 5.27 -12.42 -20.24
CA LEU A 69 5.37 -11.01 -20.62
C LEU A 69 6.58 -10.30 -19.98
N ILE A 70 6.90 -10.62 -18.72
CA ILE A 70 8.07 -10.07 -18.03
C ILE A 70 9.35 -10.61 -18.67
N ARG A 71 9.42 -11.91 -18.97
CA ARG A 71 10.57 -12.52 -19.67
C ARG A 71 10.80 -11.90 -21.05
N GLN A 72 9.71 -11.58 -21.77
CA GLN A 72 9.76 -10.88 -23.06
C GLN A 72 10.08 -9.38 -22.94
N GLY A 73 10.20 -8.82 -21.73
CA GLY A 73 10.48 -7.40 -21.49
C GLY A 73 9.31 -6.46 -21.79
N LYS A 74 8.13 -6.99 -22.11
CA LYS A 74 6.94 -6.20 -22.51
C LYS A 74 6.15 -5.66 -21.33
N ALA A 75 6.33 -6.24 -20.15
CA ALA A 75 5.64 -5.82 -18.94
C ALA A 75 6.63 -5.49 -17.82
N SER A 76 6.45 -4.30 -17.21
CA SER A 76 7.04 -4.02 -15.91
C SER A 76 6.27 -4.80 -14.84
N PRO A 77 6.98 -5.50 -13.92
CA PRO A 77 6.32 -6.18 -12.82
C PRO A 77 5.56 -5.16 -11.97
N SER A 78 4.36 -5.56 -11.52
CA SER A 78 3.48 -4.72 -10.71
C SER A 78 4.27 -4.20 -9.50
N VAL A 79 4.76 -2.97 -9.57
CA VAL A 79 5.32 -2.23 -8.43
C VAL A 79 4.28 -2.28 -7.33
N LYS A 80 4.72 -2.48 -6.08
CA LYS A 80 3.89 -2.43 -4.88
C LYS A 80 2.83 -1.36 -5.14
N SER A 81 1.54 -1.71 -5.07
CA SER A 81 0.64 -0.75 -4.46
C SER A 81 1.14 -0.69 -3.02
N ARG A 82 2.22 0.08 -2.76
CA ARG A 82 2.32 0.69 -1.46
C ARG A 82 0.89 1.25 -1.23
N PRO A 83 0.33 1.22 -0.01
CA PRO A 83 -0.59 2.32 0.28
C PRO A 83 0.20 3.54 -0.20
N ALA A 84 -0.31 4.20 -1.27
CA ALA A 84 0.37 5.32 -1.92
C ALA A 84 1.04 6.05 -0.81
N ASP A 85 2.37 6.21 -0.91
CA ASP A 85 3.22 6.75 0.14
C ASP A 85 2.30 7.47 1.10
N ARG A 86 2.17 7.01 2.35
CA ARG A 86 1.88 8.00 3.36
C ARG A 86 3.09 8.94 3.29
N PHE A 87 3.22 9.79 2.26
CA PHE A 87 3.10 11.22 2.37
C PHE A 87 2.21 11.44 3.59
N LYS A 88 2.85 11.30 4.74
CA LYS A 88 2.52 12.07 5.90
C LYS A 88 2.72 13.48 5.38
N VAL A 89 1.69 14.03 4.73
CA VAL A 89 1.54 15.46 4.52
C VAL A 89 1.28 15.98 5.94
N GLY A 90 2.35 16.01 6.73
CA GLY A 90 2.29 16.01 8.19
C GLY A 90 1.61 14.77 8.78
N SER A 91 1.91 14.45 10.04
CA SER A 91 0.81 13.94 10.88
C SER A 91 -0.22 15.07 10.93
N PRO A 92 -1.53 14.86 10.69
CA PRO A 92 -2.50 15.72 11.33
C PRO A 92 -2.22 15.50 12.81
N ALA A 93 -1.69 16.51 13.52
CA ALA A 93 -1.22 16.36 14.88
C ALA A 93 -2.34 15.71 15.71
N ARG A 94 -2.21 14.41 15.98
CA ARG A 94 -3.24 13.64 16.68
C ARG A 94 -3.25 14.16 18.11
N GLY A 95 -4.27 14.96 18.43
CA GLY A 95 -4.51 15.54 19.74
C GLY A 95 -4.06 16.99 19.87
N ARG A 96 -5.00 17.87 20.24
CA ARG A 96 -4.73 19.27 20.67
C ARG A 96 -3.79 19.35 21.89
N ALA A 97 -3.67 18.24 22.63
CA ALA A 97 -2.93 18.16 23.88
C ALA A 97 -1.41 18.33 23.70
N PHE A 98 -0.82 17.81 22.62
CA PHE A 98 0.65 17.68 22.56
C PHE A 98 1.41 18.94 22.12
N ARG A 99 0.73 20.02 21.69
CA ARG A 99 1.40 21.27 21.29
C ARG A 99 1.19 22.42 22.28
N GLY A 100 0.61 22.14 23.45
CA GLY A 100 0.25 23.19 24.41
C GLY A 100 -0.74 24.20 23.81
N LEU A 101 -1.54 23.79 22.83
CA LEU A 101 -2.55 24.63 22.16
C LEU A 101 -3.87 24.69 22.93
N THR A 102 -4.06 23.79 23.91
CA THR A 102 -5.14 23.89 24.89
C THR A 102 -4.99 25.16 25.73
N SER A 103 -6.08 25.66 26.32
CA SER A 103 -6.05 26.81 27.23
C SER A 103 -5.05 26.62 28.37
N ALA A 104 -5.03 25.43 28.99
CA ALA A 104 -4.06 25.06 30.02
C ALA A 104 -2.62 25.00 29.50
N GLY A 105 -2.41 24.50 28.29
CA GLY A 105 -1.09 24.48 27.63
C GLY A 105 -0.55 25.88 27.30
N LYS A 106 -1.41 26.77 26.80
CA LYS A 106 -1.04 28.17 26.54
C LYS A 106 -0.72 28.91 27.84
N LYS A 107 -1.44 28.59 28.92
CA LYS A 107 -1.22 29.14 30.27
C LYS A 107 0.11 28.69 30.87
N SER A 108 0.42 27.38 30.85
CA SER A 108 1.70 26.85 31.35
C SER A 108 2.91 27.37 30.58
N ARG A 109 2.76 27.65 29.28
CA ARG A 109 3.81 28.30 28.45
C ARG A 109 3.89 29.83 28.63
N GLY A 110 3.05 30.43 29.47
CA GLY A 110 3.05 31.87 29.74
C GLY A 110 2.47 32.76 28.63
N LEU A 111 1.87 32.19 27.57
CA LEU A 111 1.38 32.93 26.39
C LEU A 111 0.16 33.83 26.69
N PHE A 112 -0.48 33.65 27.84
CA PHE A 112 -1.53 34.52 28.34
C PHE A 112 -1.02 35.87 28.88
N LYS A 113 0.29 36.04 29.05
CA LYS A 113 0.89 37.33 29.45
C LYS A 113 0.69 38.35 28.33
N VAL A 114 0.18 39.55 28.66
CA VAL A 114 -0.21 40.60 27.69
C VAL A 114 0.86 40.88 26.64
N LYS A 115 2.14 40.88 27.07
CA LYS A 115 3.34 41.01 26.23
C LYS A 115 3.43 39.98 25.10
N MET A 116 3.12 38.71 25.36
CA MET A 116 3.22 37.63 24.37
C MET A 116 1.93 37.44 23.56
N ARG A 117 0.77 37.78 24.15
CA ARG A 117 -0.54 37.77 23.45
C ARG A 117 -0.58 38.72 22.25
N ARG A 118 0.23 39.78 22.27
CA ARG A 118 0.36 40.77 21.18
C ARG A 118 1.49 40.48 20.20
N HIS A 119 2.30 39.43 20.42
CA HIS A 119 3.42 39.09 19.55
C HIS A 119 2.89 38.54 18.20
N PRO A 120 3.35 39.05 17.03
CA PRO A 120 2.78 38.74 15.72
C PRO A 120 2.72 37.24 15.39
N GLN A 121 3.74 36.48 15.83
CA GLN A 121 3.83 35.03 15.64
C GLN A 121 2.74 34.21 16.36
N HIS A 122 1.99 34.81 17.29
CA HIS A 122 0.95 34.15 18.08
C HIS A 122 -0.45 34.76 17.89
N LYS A 123 -0.59 35.75 16.99
CA LYS A 123 -1.83 36.50 16.75
C LYS A 123 -2.74 35.84 15.69
N TRP A 124 -2.18 35.03 14.79
CA TRP A 124 -2.89 34.44 13.64
C TRP A 124 -2.83 32.90 13.65
N GLY A 125 -3.36 32.28 14.71
CA GLY A 125 -3.50 30.83 14.83
C GLY A 125 -4.71 30.44 15.65
#